data_AF-A0A4Y9IWH5-F1
#
_entry.id   AF-A0A4Y9IWH5-F1
#
_cell.length_a   1.000
_cell.length_b   1.000
_cell.length_c   1.000
_cell.angle_alpha   90.00
_cell.angle_beta   90.00
_cell.angle_gamma   90.00
#
_symmetry.space_group_name_H-M   'P 1'
#
loop_
_entity.id
_entity.type
_entity.pdbx_description
1 polymer ?
#
loop_
_entity_poly.entity_id
_entity_poly.type
_entity_poly.pdbx_seq_one_letter_code
_entity_poly.pdbx_strand_id
1 'polypeptide(L)'
;MTRIKLGTTSLHVTYTDDELKTKVIGYLRSCDDGVGFRDICDNILTLAEDDGKLSRDGSEQYQWEELDRSDILRIDAILNDAITDRVIMIDFNTTHYQATDTYFIARQ
;
A
#
# COMPACT_ATOMS: atom_id res chain seq x y z
N MET A 1 -17.76 -14.20 21.49
CA MET A 1 -16.33 -14.52 21.74
C MET A 1 -15.59 -14.26 20.44
N THR A 2 -14.79 -13.20 20.40
CA THR A 2 -13.95 -12.89 19.24
C THR A 2 -12.82 -13.91 19.19
N ARG A 3 -12.64 -14.61 18.06
CA ARG A 3 -11.50 -15.49 17.84
C ARG A 3 -10.39 -14.65 17.22
N ILE A 4 -9.21 -14.65 17.86
CA ILE A 4 -8.00 -14.02 17.32
C ILE A 4 -7.19 -15.10 16.64
N LYS A 5 -6.93 -14.95 15.34
CA LYS A 5 -6.06 -15.87 14.58
C LYS A 5 -4.62 -15.38 14.68
N LEU A 6 -3.74 -16.28 15.13
CA LEU A 6 -2.30 -16.01 15.25
C LEU A 6 -1.62 -16.23 13.90
N GLY A 7 -0.80 -15.27 13.47
CA GLY A 7 -0.10 -15.26 12.19
C GLY A 7 -0.55 -14.15 11.25
N THR A 8 0.21 -13.93 10.18
CA THR A 8 -0.11 -12.95 9.13
C THR A 8 -1.22 -13.47 8.24
N THR A 9 -2.28 -12.67 8.09
CA THR A 9 -3.40 -12.98 7.20
C THR A 9 -3.39 -11.99 6.05
N SER A 10 -3.28 -12.50 4.83
CA SER A 10 -3.38 -11.68 3.63
C SER A 10 -4.85 -11.35 3.34
N LEU A 11 -5.16 -10.07 3.18
CA LEU A 11 -6.50 -9.55 2.98
C LEU A 11 -6.61 -8.84 1.63
N HIS A 12 -7.76 -9.04 0.98
CA HIS A 12 -8.07 -8.40 -0.30
C HIS A 12 -8.78 -7.06 -0.09
N VAL A 13 -8.35 -6.01 -0.80
CA VAL A 13 -9.05 -4.71 -0.84
C VAL A 13 -10.06 -4.66 -1.99
N THR A 14 -11.26 -4.20 -1.66
CA THR A 14 -12.40 -4.07 -2.61
C THR A 14 -12.41 -2.73 -3.37
N TYR A 15 -11.30 -1.98 -3.33
CA TYR A 15 -11.15 -0.77 -4.13
C TYR A 15 -11.19 -1.08 -5.62
N THR A 16 -11.82 -0.20 -6.40
CA THR A 16 -11.61 -0.20 -7.85
C THR A 16 -10.17 0.24 -8.18
N ASP A 17 -9.70 -0.02 -9.41
CA ASP A 17 -8.35 0.40 -9.81
C ASP A 17 -8.17 1.94 -9.75
N ASP A 18 -9.22 2.70 -10.08
CA ASP A 18 -9.20 4.17 -10.00
C ASP A 18 -9.17 4.67 -8.54
N GLU A 19 -9.94 4.05 -7.64
CA GLU A 19 -9.92 4.35 -6.20
C GLU A 19 -8.53 4.06 -5.62
N LEU A 20 -7.98 2.88 -5.95
CA LEU A 20 -6.67 2.44 -5.48
C LEU A 20 -5.57 3.37 -6.00
N LYS A 21 -5.61 3.73 -7.30
CA LYS A 21 -4.68 4.70 -7.90
C LYS A 21 -4.73 6.05 -7.20
N THR A 22 -5.93 6.56 -6.92
CA THR A 22 -6.11 7.85 -6.23
C THR A 22 -5.48 7.81 -4.83
N LYS A 23 -5.66 6.71 -4.09
CA LYS A 23 -5.11 6.55 -2.74
C LYS A 23 -3.58 6.40 -2.75
N VAL A 24 -3.04 5.56 -3.63
CA VAL A 24 -1.58 5.36 -3.76
C VAL A 24 -0.88 6.67 -4.13
N ILE A 25 -1.35 7.35 -5.18
CA ILE A 25 -0.72 8.59 -5.64
C ILE A 25 -1.00 9.75 -4.68
N GLY A 26 -2.18 9.77 -4.05
CA GLY A 26 -2.53 10.75 -3.03
C GLY A 26 -1.59 10.69 -1.83
N TYR A 27 -1.33 9.49 -1.32
CA TYR A 27 -0.39 9.29 -0.20
C TYR A 27 1.02 9.75 -0.57
N LEU A 28 1.54 9.32 -1.72
CA LEU A 28 2.86 9.74 -2.22
C LEU A 28 3.00 11.26 -2.35
N ARG A 29 1.95 11.97 -2.77
CA ARG A 29 1.96 13.43 -2.90
C ARG A 29 1.80 14.18 -1.58
N SER A 30 1.30 13.50 -0.55
CA SER A 30 1.16 14.08 0.78
C SER A 30 2.44 14.01 1.62
N CYS A 31 3.41 13.21 1.17
CA CYS A 31 4.71 13.06 1.80
C CYS A 31 5.73 13.99 1.14
N ASP A 32 6.45 14.75 1.96
CA ASP A 32 7.54 15.62 1.48
C ASP A 32 8.83 14.83 1.18
N ASP A 33 8.99 13.66 1.82
CA ASP A 33 10.12 12.75 1.67
C ASP A 33 9.75 11.49 0.87
N GLY A 34 10.76 10.68 0.51
CA GLY A 34 10.55 9.42 -0.17
C GLY A 34 9.74 8.43 0.68
N VAL A 35 8.81 7.73 0.03
CA VAL A 35 7.91 6.76 0.66
C VAL A 35 8.29 5.34 0.23
N GLY A 36 8.44 4.42 1.19
CA GLY A 36 8.75 3.03 0.91
C GLY A 36 7.56 2.26 0.32
N PHE A 37 7.82 1.24 -0.49
CA PHE A 37 6.77 0.38 -1.04
C PHE A 37 5.95 -0.29 0.08
N ARG A 38 6.60 -0.70 1.17
CA ARG A 38 5.90 -1.30 2.32
C ARG A 38 4.98 -0.28 2.99
N ASP A 39 5.47 0.95 3.19
CA ASP A 39 4.66 2.02 3.78
C ASP A 39 3.42 2.34 2.92
N ILE A 40 3.54 2.27 1.59
CA ILE A 40 2.40 2.40 0.68
C ILE A 40 1.39 1.27 0.91
N CYS A 41 1.85 0.02 0.96
CA CYS A 41 0.98 -1.14 1.19
C CYS A 41 0.27 -1.05 2.55
N ASP A 42 1.00 -0.72 3.61
CA ASP A 42 0.47 -0.60 4.97
C ASP A 42 -0.57 0.53 5.05
N ASN A 43 -0.28 1.69 4.44
CA ASN A 43 -1.22 2.79 4.39
C ASN A 43 -2.50 2.42 3.62
N ILE A 44 -2.40 1.70 2.49
CA ILE A 44 -3.58 1.22 1.76
C ILE A 44 -4.40 0.24 2.60
N LEU A 45 -3.75 -0.66 3.34
CA LEU A 45 -4.42 -1.59 4.24
C LEU A 45 -5.18 -0.85 5.35
N THR A 46 -4.54 0.14 6.01
CA THR A 46 -5.18 0.98 7.03
C THR A 46 -6.38 1.75 6.46
N LEU A 47 -6.21 2.41 5.30
CA LEU A 47 -7.30 3.12 4.64
C LEU A 47 -8.45 2.18 4.27
N ALA A 48 -8.16 0.97 3.81
CA ALA A 48 -9.18 -0.03 3.48
C ALA A 48 -9.93 -0.53 4.71
N GLU A 49 -9.25 -0.65 5.85
CA GLU A 49 -9.90 -0.98 7.12
C GLU A 49 -10.87 0.14 7.54
N ASP A 50 -10.41 1.39 7.55
CA ASP A 50 -11.20 2.56 7.93
C ASP A 50 -12.43 2.75 7.01
N ASP A 51 -12.26 2.51 5.70
CA ASP A 51 -13.32 2.62 4.71
C ASP A 51 -14.25 1.39 4.65
N GLY A 52 -13.97 0.34 5.43
CA GLY A 52 -14.72 -0.92 5.38
C GLY A 52 -14.60 -1.66 4.05
N LYS A 53 -13.49 -1.47 3.35
CA LYS A 53 -13.18 -2.00 2.02
C LYS A 53 -12.32 -3.26 2.06
N LEU A 54 -12.07 -3.85 3.22
CA LEU A 54 -11.39 -5.16 3.35
C LEU A 54 -12.38 -6.32 3.20
N SER A 55 -12.00 -7.29 2.37
CA SER A 55 -12.74 -8.56 2.27
C SER A 55 -12.38 -9.44 3.47
N ARG A 56 -13.24 -9.44 4.50
CA ARG A 56 -13.09 -10.28 5.70
C ARG A 56 -14.13 -11.40 5.72
N ASP A 57 -13.68 -12.62 6.00
CA ASP A 57 -14.59 -13.74 6.25
C ASP A 57 -15.12 -13.66 7.70
N GLY A 58 -16.27 -13.01 7.88
CA GLY A 58 -16.99 -12.99 9.15
C GLY A 58 -16.43 -12.02 10.21
N SER A 59 -16.53 -12.41 11.48
CA SER A 59 -16.21 -11.56 12.66
C SER A 59 -14.85 -11.86 13.29
N GLU A 60 -13.90 -12.37 12.52
CA GLU A 60 -12.56 -12.72 13.02
C GLU A 60 -11.69 -11.46 13.15
N GLN A 61 -10.81 -11.45 14.15
CA GLN A 61 -9.75 -10.45 14.28
C GLN A 61 -8.40 -11.14 14.03
N TYR A 62 -7.54 -10.50 13.25
CA TYR A 62 -6.23 -11.00 12.89
C TYR A 62 -5.15 -10.27 13.69
N GLN A 63 -4.08 -10.98 14.08
CA GLN A 63 -2.98 -10.35 14.81
C GLN A 63 -2.12 -9.47 13.89
N TRP A 64 -1.89 -9.94 12.68
CA TRP A 64 -1.14 -9.24 11.64
C TRP A 64 -1.90 -9.37 10.33
N GLU A 65 -2.03 -8.27 9.63
CA GLU A 65 -2.73 -8.17 8.35
C GLU A 65 -1.73 -7.66 7.31
N GLU A 66 -1.82 -8.18 6.10
CA GLU A 66 -1.06 -7.70 4.94
C GLU A 66 -1.98 -7.69 3.72
N LEU A 67 -1.62 -6.92 2.69
CA LEU A 67 -2.35 -7.01 1.42
C LEU A 67 -2.11 -8.35 0.75
N ASP A 68 -3.14 -8.87 0.09
CA ASP A 68 -2.97 -10.03 -0.77
C ASP A 68 -2.04 -9.76 -1.95
N ARG A 69 -1.53 -10.84 -2.55
CA ARG A 69 -0.59 -10.73 -3.67
C ARG A 69 -1.21 -10.04 -4.88
N SER A 70 -2.51 -10.15 -5.11
CA SER A 70 -3.15 -9.53 -6.26
C SER A 70 -3.18 -8.01 -6.11
N ASP A 71 -3.45 -7.51 -4.92
CA ASP A 71 -3.48 -6.09 -4.61
C ASP A 71 -2.08 -5.48 -4.58
N ILE A 72 -1.09 -6.22 -4.08
CA ILE A 72 0.32 -5.85 -4.19
C ILE A 72 0.71 -5.65 -5.66
N LEU A 73 0.31 -6.55 -6.55
CA LEU A 73 0.59 -6.43 -7.99
C LEU A 73 -0.18 -5.27 -8.66
N ARG A 74 -1.39 -4.96 -8.18
CA ARG A 74 -2.15 -3.79 -8.64
C ARG A 74 -1.45 -2.48 -8.24
N ILE A 75 -0.95 -2.41 -7.00
CA ILE A 75 -0.15 -1.25 -6.54
C ILE A 75 1.13 -1.13 -7.34
N ASP A 76 1.86 -2.24 -7.57
CA ASP A 76 3.06 -2.25 -8.41
C ASP A 76 2.79 -1.71 -9.83
N ALA A 77 1.70 -2.14 -10.46
CA ALA A 77 1.29 -1.63 -11.77
C ALA A 77 0.99 -0.12 -11.73
N ILE A 78 0.28 0.37 -10.72
CA ILE A 78 -0.01 1.81 -10.53
C ILE A 78 1.29 2.62 -10.41
N LEU A 79 2.26 2.13 -9.64
CA LEU A 79 3.54 2.80 -9.46
C LEU A 79 4.34 2.81 -10.77
N ASN A 80 4.37 1.69 -11.49
CA ASN A 80 5.03 1.60 -12.78
C ASN A 80 4.43 2.55 -13.83
N ASP A 81 3.10 2.66 -13.87
CA ASP A 81 2.39 3.62 -14.72
C ASP A 81 2.75 5.06 -14.31
N ALA A 82 2.77 5.37 -13.01
CA ALA A 82 3.11 6.70 -12.51
C ALA A 82 4.58 7.09 -12.79
N ILE A 83 5.51 6.12 -12.79
CA ILE A 83 6.90 6.32 -13.23
C ILE A 83 6.94 6.61 -14.73
N THR A 84 6.20 5.84 -15.53
CA THR A 84 6.11 6.00 -16.98
C THR A 84 5.55 7.38 -17.35
N ASP A 85 4.51 7.81 -16.65
CA ASP A 85 3.88 9.12 -16.78
C ASP A 85 4.70 10.26 -16.17
N ARG A 86 5.87 9.95 -15.59
CA ARG A 86 6.79 10.89 -14.94
C ARG A 86 6.17 11.67 -13.78
N VAL A 87 5.16 11.11 -13.13
CA VAL A 87 4.53 11.70 -11.93
C VAL A 87 5.39 11.44 -10.69
N ILE A 88 6.06 10.29 -10.64
CA ILE A 88 6.96 9.90 -9.55
C ILE A 88 8.29 9.39 -10.12
N MET A 89 9.27 9.18 -9.25
CA MET A 89 10.50 8.46 -9.57
C MET A 89 10.97 7.61 -8.39
N ILE A 90 11.79 6.59 -8.69
CA ILE A 90 12.47 5.79 -7.67
C ILE A 90 13.58 6.63 -7.05
N ASP A 91 13.57 6.74 -5.72
CA ASP A 91 14.63 7.38 -4.95
C ASP A 91 15.72 6.36 -4.60
N PHE A 92 16.84 6.43 -5.32
CA PHE A 92 18.00 5.59 -5.05
C PHE A 92 18.89 6.12 -3.91
N ASN A 93 18.58 7.29 -3.34
CA ASN A 93 19.33 7.84 -2.22
C ASN A 93 18.93 7.13 -0.91
N THR A 94 19.54 5.98 -0.64
CA THR A 94 19.25 5.17 0.54
C THR A 94 19.85 5.69 1.84
N THR A 95 20.53 6.85 1.82
CA THR A 95 21.22 7.41 2.99
C THR A 95 20.30 7.64 4.20
N HIS A 96 19.00 7.79 3.94
CA HIS A 96 17.97 8.05 4.95
C HIS A 96 16.91 6.94 5.05
N TYR A 97 17.12 5.80 4.39
CA TYR A 97 16.07 4.80 4.18
C TYR A 97 16.49 3.37 4.54
N GLN A 98 15.52 2.49 4.72
CA GLN A 98 15.81 1.07 4.90
C GLN A 98 16.26 0.44 3.58
N ALA A 99 17.46 -0.12 3.56
CA ALA A 99 18.05 -0.71 2.35
C ALA A 99 17.27 -1.90 1.74
N THR A 100 16.26 -2.44 2.44
CA THR A 100 15.46 -3.59 1.97
C THR A 100 14.13 -3.20 1.31
N ASP A 101 13.88 -1.90 1.13
CA ASP A 101 12.65 -1.39 0.51
C ASP A 101 12.98 -0.52 -0.71
N THR A 102 11.99 -0.32 -1.58
CA THR A 102 12.07 0.59 -2.73
C THR A 102 11.33 1.86 -2.38
N TYR A 103 12.00 3.00 -2.51
CA TYR A 103 11.46 4.30 -2.17
C TYR A 103 11.05 5.07 -3.41
N PHE A 104 9.95 5.81 -3.30
CA PHE A 104 9.39 6.62 -4.38
C PHE A 104 9.19 8.06 -3.90
N ILE A 105 9.47 9.01 -4.78
CA ILE A 105 9.31 10.44 -4.54
C ILE A 105 8.49 11.05 -5.67
N ALA A 106 7.61 11.99 -5.34
CA ALA A 106 6.87 12.78 -6.31
C ALA A 106 7.83 13.65 -7.15
N ARG A 107 7.64 13.67 -8.47
CA ARG A 107 8.41 14.57 -9.33
C ARG A 107 7.87 16.00 -9.18
N GLN A 108 8.79 16.93 -8.93
CA GLN A 108 8.54 18.37 -8.94
C GLN A 108 8.40 18.90 -10.37
#